data_AF-A0A284S5J1-F1
#
_entry.id   AF-A0A284S5J1-F1
#
_cell.length_a   1.000
_cell.length_b   1.000
_cell.length_c   1.000
_cell.angle_alpha   90.00
_cell.angle_beta   90.00
_cell.angle_gamma   90.00
#
_symmetry.space_group_name_H-M   'P 1'
#
loop_
_entity.id
_entity.type
_entity.pdbx_description
1 polymer ?
#
loop_
_entity_poly.entity_id
_entity_poly.type
_entity_poly.pdbx_seq_one_letter_code
_entity_poly.pdbx_strand_id
1 'polypeptide(L)'
;MLSQQFHDPASKEIHEKRMFDLWMGKGPALSYFQELEMEAKKANRRGDDQARGLMVKAVRLGVPNSYTNAIASLEQHIPITYNDWKRRVCVMYEE
;
A
#
# COMPACT_ATOMS: atom_id res chain seq x y z
N MET A 1 14.33 23.64 -17.06
CA MET A 1 13.58 24.22 -15.92
C MET A 1 13.59 23.20 -14.80
N LEU A 2 14.36 23.47 -13.73
CA LEU A 2 14.54 22.57 -12.59
C LEU A 2 13.35 22.76 -11.65
N SER A 3 12.35 21.86 -11.71
CA SER A 3 11.35 21.73 -10.65
C SER A 3 12.01 21.07 -9.43
N GLN A 4 12.84 21.83 -8.73
CA GLN A 4 13.34 21.46 -7.42
C GLN A 4 12.15 21.60 -6.46
N GLN A 5 11.27 20.58 -6.45
CA GLN A 5 10.25 20.43 -5.42
C GLN A 5 11.01 20.21 -4.11
N PHE A 6 11.21 21.30 -3.36
CA PHE A 6 11.66 21.25 -1.99
C PHE A 6 10.59 20.52 -1.19
N HIS A 7 10.70 19.19 -1.13
CA HIS A 7 9.90 18.40 -0.23
C HIS A 7 10.42 18.67 1.17
N ASP A 8 9.68 19.48 1.92
CA ASP A 8 9.87 19.68 3.35
C ASP A 8 9.94 18.29 4.03
N PRO A 9 11.01 17.93 4.73
CA PRO A 9 11.10 16.67 5.47
C PRO A 9 9.87 16.41 6.36
N ALA A 10 9.30 17.44 6.98
CA ALA A 10 8.08 17.32 7.79
C ALA A 10 6.87 16.92 6.94
N SER A 11 6.78 17.39 5.70
CA SER A 11 5.71 16.95 4.77
C SER A 11 5.84 15.48 4.38
N LYS A 12 7.08 14.97 4.20
CA LYS A 12 7.30 13.55 3.89
C LYS A 12 6.90 12.65 5.06
N GLU A 13 7.26 13.03 6.28
CA GLU A 13 6.91 12.29 7.49
C GLU A 13 5.40 12.22 7.71
N ILE A 14 4.66 13.32 7.46
CA ILE A 14 3.19 13.34 7.53
C ILE A 14 2.59 12.33 6.55
N HIS A 15 3.07 12.30 5.31
CA HIS A 15 2.57 11.39 4.28
C HIS A 15 2.99 9.94 4.53
N GLU A 16 4.20 9.70 5.08
CA GLU A 16 4.62 8.37 5.50
C GLU A 16 3.75 7.84 6.65
N LYS A 17 3.42 8.69 7.63
CA LYS A 17 2.48 8.34 8.70
C LYS A 17 1.09 8.03 8.14
N ARG A 18 0.54 8.87 7.28
CA ARG A 18 -0.77 8.63 6.63
C ARG A 18 -0.81 7.32 5.86
N MET A 19 0.29 6.96 5.18
CA MET A 19 0.40 5.69 4.48
C MET A 19 0.24 4.49 5.44
N PHE A 20 0.81 4.57 6.65
CA PHE A 20 0.68 3.50 7.66
C PHE A 20 -0.66 3.50 8.40
N ASP A 21 -1.27 4.68 8.57
CA ASP A 21 -2.58 4.83 9.22
C ASP A 21 -3.74 4.53 8.25
N LEU A 22 -3.47 4.43 6.94
CA LEU A 22 -4.49 4.16 5.93
C LEU A 22 -5.04 2.73 6.07
N TRP A 23 -6.34 2.63 6.31
CA TRP A 23 -7.06 1.37 6.43
C TRP A 23 -8.01 1.16 5.25
N MET A 24 -8.06 -0.07 4.75
CA MET A 24 -8.99 -0.45 3.69
C MET A 24 -10.40 -0.59 4.28
N GLY A 25 -11.24 0.40 4.00
CA GLY A 25 -12.64 0.40 4.39
C GLY A 25 -13.52 -0.55 3.57
N LYS A 26 -14.84 -0.34 3.62
CA LYS A 26 -15.82 -1.13 2.86
C LYS A 26 -15.91 -0.77 1.37
N GLY A 27 -15.08 0.15 0.89
CA GLY A 27 -15.07 0.61 -0.49
C GLY A 27 -14.25 -0.30 -1.41
N PRO A 28 -14.12 0.09 -2.70
CA PRO A 28 -13.29 -0.60 -3.67
C PRO A 28 -11.85 -0.81 -3.17
N ALA A 29 -11.29 -1.99 -3.39
CA ALA A 29 -9.90 -2.26 -3.05
C ALA A 29 -8.97 -1.35 -3.86
N LEU A 30 -9.34 -1.06 -5.12
CA LEU A 30 -8.58 -0.16 -5.98
C LEU A 30 -8.44 1.25 -5.38
N SER A 31 -9.48 1.79 -4.75
CA SER A 31 -9.45 3.11 -4.13
C SER A 31 -8.43 3.17 -2.99
N TYR A 32 -8.38 2.13 -2.15
CA TYR A 32 -7.35 2.00 -1.12
C TYR A 32 -5.93 2.02 -1.71
N PHE A 33 -5.68 1.23 -2.75
CA PHE A 33 -4.35 1.18 -3.36
C PHE A 33 -3.95 2.50 -4.04
N GLN A 34 -4.90 3.20 -4.66
CA GLN A 34 -4.67 4.52 -5.25
C GLN A 34 -4.30 5.58 -4.20
N GLU A 35 -5.00 5.58 -3.07
CA GLU A 35 -4.72 6.50 -1.96
C GLU A 35 -3.36 6.18 -1.32
N LEU A 36 -3.05 4.90 -1.12
CA LEU A 36 -1.74 4.46 -0.62
C LEU A 36 -0.60 4.88 -1.56
N GLU A 37 -0.75 4.68 -2.88
CA GLU A 37 0.22 5.12 -3.89
C GLU A 37 0.42 6.64 -3.89
N MET A 38 -0.65 7.40 -3.64
CA MET A 38 -0.60 8.85 -3.54
C MET A 38 0.21 9.29 -2.32
N GLU A 39 -0.07 8.73 -1.15
CA GLU A 39 0.66 9.04 0.07
C GLU A 39 2.13 8.58 -0.01
N ALA A 40 2.40 7.39 -0.57
CA ALA A 40 3.76 6.92 -0.84
C ALA A 40 4.54 7.85 -1.80
N LYS A 41 3.88 8.38 -2.83
CA LYS A 41 4.49 9.36 -3.74
C LYS A 41 4.85 10.65 -3.01
N LYS A 42 3.94 11.18 -2.18
CA LYS A 42 4.19 12.43 -1.41
C LYS A 42 5.25 12.24 -0.33
N ALA A 43 5.38 11.02 0.22
CA ALA A 43 6.43 10.63 1.15
C ALA A 43 7.78 10.31 0.48
N ASN A 44 7.86 10.31 -0.86
CA ASN A 44 9.02 9.84 -1.62
C ASN A 44 9.41 8.37 -1.33
N ARG A 45 8.40 7.52 -1.10
CA ARG A 45 8.50 6.08 -0.82
C ARG A 45 7.95 5.19 -1.92
N ARG A 46 7.58 5.77 -3.07
CA ARG A 46 6.98 5.03 -4.20
C ARG A 46 7.85 3.87 -4.71
N GLY A 47 9.18 3.93 -4.52
CA GLY A 47 10.10 2.86 -4.91
C GLY A 47 10.24 1.73 -3.88
N ASP A 48 9.63 1.86 -2.70
CA ASP A 48 9.75 0.88 -1.61
C ASP A 48 8.67 -0.21 -1.74
N ASP A 49 8.53 -0.76 -2.95
CA ASP A 49 7.46 -1.67 -3.37
C ASP A 49 7.85 -3.17 -3.31
N GLN A 50 9.11 -3.45 -3.01
CA GLN A 50 9.68 -4.79 -2.90
C GLN A 50 9.29 -5.49 -1.59
N ALA A 51 9.63 -6.78 -1.46
CA ALA A 51 9.28 -7.68 -0.35
C ALA A 51 9.36 -7.09 1.08
N ARG A 52 10.34 -6.23 1.33
CA ARG A 52 10.63 -5.62 2.64
C ARG A 52 10.43 -4.10 2.63
N GLY A 53 9.85 -3.57 1.56
CA GLY A 53 9.62 -2.16 1.36
C GLY A 53 8.47 -1.64 2.23
N LEU A 54 8.50 -0.34 2.49
CA LEU A 54 7.52 0.33 3.36
C LEU A 54 6.10 0.25 2.77
N MET A 55 5.93 0.19 1.45
CA MET A 55 4.61 0.02 0.84
C MET A 55 4.01 -1.35 1.16
N VAL A 56 4.82 -2.43 1.16
CA VAL A 56 4.36 -3.77 1.55
C VAL A 56 3.96 -3.81 3.02
N LYS A 57 4.73 -3.14 3.89
CA LYS A 57 4.38 -3.01 5.31
C LYS A 57 3.05 -2.27 5.48
N ALA A 58 2.85 -1.16 4.78
CA ALA A 58 1.59 -0.40 4.84
C ALA A 58 0.39 -1.23 4.38
N VAL A 59 0.52 -1.99 3.29
CA VAL A 59 -0.55 -2.89 2.83
C VAL A 59 -0.91 -3.95 3.87
N ARG A 60 0.08 -4.58 4.49
CA ARG A 60 -0.15 -5.59 5.54
C ARG A 60 -0.85 -5.04 6.78
N LEU A 61 -0.69 -3.75 7.07
CA LEU A 61 -1.35 -3.08 8.19
C LEU A 61 -2.75 -2.57 7.83
N GLY A 62 -2.93 -2.10 6.59
CA GLY A 62 -4.19 -1.49 6.14
C GLY A 62 -5.22 -2.48 5.60
N VAL A 63 -4.81 -3.65 5.09
CA VAL A 63 -5.73 -4.68 4.60
C VAL A 63 -6.34 -5.47 5.78
N PRO A 64 -7.66 -5.72 5.81
CA PRO A 64 -8.29 -6.46 6.91
C PRO A 64 -7.75 -7.89 7.04
N ASN A 65 -7.61 -8.36 8.28
CA ASN A 65 -7.09 -9.71 8.57
C ASN A 65 -7.88 -10.85 7.92
N SER A 66 -9.15 -10.63 7.56
CA SER A 66 -9.93 -11.61 6.80
C SER A 66 -9.28 -11.96 5.46
N TYR A 67 -8.65 -11.00 4.80
CA TYR A 67 -7.97 -11.19 3.52
C TYR A 67 -6.65 -11.92 3.69
N THR A 68 -5.84 -11.53 4.68
CA THR A 68 -4.57 -12.19 4.94
C THR A 68 -4.77 -13.65 5.37
N ASN A 69 -5.81 -13.92 6.16
CA ASN A 69 -6.22 -15.27 6.54
C ASN A 69 -6.74 -16.08 5.34
N ALA A 70 -7.59 -15.49 4.49
CA ALA A 70 -8.09 -16.17 3.29
C ALA A 70 -6.97 -16.51 2.29
N ILE A 71 -5.99 -15.61 2.13
CA ILE A 71 -4.80 -15.86 1.30
C ILE A 71 -3.98 -17.02 1.86
N ALA A 72 -3.73 -17.03 3.17
CA ALA A 72 -2.99 -18.10 3.83
C ALA A 72 -3.73 -19.45 3.82
N SER A 73 -5.06 -19.43 3.97
CA SER A 73 -5.89 -20.64 4.04
C SER A 73 -6.11 -21.30 2.68
N LEU A 74 -5.97 -20.57 1.57
CA LEU A 74 -6.12 -21.11 0.22
C LEU A 74 -4.86 -21.85 -0.28
N GLU A 75 -3.88 -22.10 0.60
CA GLU A 75 -2.53 -22.61 0.26
C GLU A 75 -1.84 -21.82 -0.87
N GLN A 76 -2.34 -20.62 -1.16
CA GLN A 76 -1.77 -19.76 -2.16
C GLN A 76 -0.57 -19.04 -1.57
N HIS A 77 0.48 -18.93 -2.38
CA HIS A 77 1.70 -18.26 -1.99
C HIS A 77 1.39 -16.82 -1.51
N ILE A 78 1.78 -16.52 -0.27
CA ILE A 78 1.57 -15.20 0.35
C ILE A 78 2.20 -14.14 -0.56
N PRO A 79 1.46 -13.08 -0.93
CA PRO A 79 2.02 -12.00 -1.73
C PRO A 79 3.28 -11.40 -1.09
N ILE A 80 4.34 -11.28 -1.88
CA ILE A 80 5.63 -10.78 -1.41
C ILE A 80 5.76 -9.30 -1.74
N THR A 81 5.56 -8.91 -2.98
CA THR A 81 5.71 -7.51 -3.42
C THR A 81 4.40 -6.73 -3.32
N TYR A 82 4.49 -5.40 -3.36
CA TYR A 82 3.32 -4.53 -3.38
C TYR A 82 2.37 -4.87 -4.53
N ASN A 83 2.91 -5.13 -5.72
CA ASN A 83 2.11 -5.48 -6.90
C ASN A 83 1.41 -6.83 -6.75
N ASP A 84 2.07 -7.81 -6.12
CA ASP A 84 1.42 -9.10 -5.80
C ASP A 84 0.24 -8.90 -4.85
N TRP A 85 0.43 -8.08 -3.82
CA TRP A 85 -0.63 -7.75 -2.86
C TRP A 85 -1.80 -7.06 -3.55
N LYS A 86 -1.53 -6.01 -4.33
CA LYS A 86 -2.54 -5.26 -5.07
C LYS A 86 -3.35 -6.18 -5.98
N ARG A 87 -2.66 -6.97 -6.81
CA ARG A 87 -3.30 -7.91 -7.73
C ARG A 87 -4.15 -8.92 -6.96
N ARG A 88 -3.63 -9.49 -5.87
CA ARG A 88 -4.34 -10.54 -5.13
C ARG A 88 -5.61 -10.01 -4.46
N VAL A 89 -5.53 -8.84 -3.84
CA VAL A 89 -6.68 -8.24 -3.15
C VAL A 89 -7.74 -7.76 -4.15
N CYS A 90 -7.35 -7.15 -5.28
CA CYS A 90 -8.30 -6.80 -6.34
C CYS A 90 -9.05 -8.04 -6.89
N VAL A 91 -8.33 -9.14 -7.16
CA VAL A 91 -8.96 -10.41 -7.60
C VAL A 91 -9.97 -10.95 -6.59
N MET A 92 -9.71 -10.79 -5.29
CA MET A 92 -10.66 -11.22 -4.25
C MET A 92 -11.95 -10.38 -4.20
N TYR A 93 -11.93 -9.17 -4.77
CA TYR A 93 -13.08 -8.28 -4.91
C TYR A 93 -13.71 -8.31 -6.31
N GLU A 94 -13.19 -9.13 -7.23
CA GLU A 94 -13.57 -9.15 -8.65
C GLU A 94 -13.33 -7.82 -9.38
N GLU A 95 -12.34 -7.05 -8.92
CA GLU A 95 -11.89 -5.76 -9.48
C GLU A 95 -10.62 -5.86 -10.33
#